data_AF-W9ZW37-F1
#
_entry.id   AF-W9ZW37-F1
#
_cell.length_a   1.000
_cell.length_b   1.000
_cell.length_c   1.000
_cell.angle_alpha   90.00
_cell.angle_beta   90.00
_cell.angle_gamma   90.00
#
_symmetry.space_group_name_H-M   'P 1'
#
loop_
_entity.id
_entity.type
_entity.pdbx_description
1 polymer ?
#
loop_
_entity_poly.entity_id
_entity_poly.type
_entity_poly.pdbx_seq_one_letter_code
_entity_poly.pdbx_strand_id
1 'polypeptide(L)'
;MLVVAALAKVFTVRGVWKEWEEGIAGQPAVRVLEETWGSRWRPGNRVRVQFCSRKVIWDELLARTASGKNEEEAIAELELLRAGRILNRLIDELKQRRRRGQARYGYR
;
A
#
# COMPACT_ATOMS: atom_id res chain seq x y z
N MET A 1 19.38 -5.84 -17.63
CA MET A 1 18.68 -6.04 -16.35
C MET A 1 17.18 -5.96 -16.59
N LEU A 2 16.42 -6.94 -16.12
CA LEU A 2 14.96 -6.92 -16.21
C LEU A 2 14.41 -5.84 -15.28
N VAL A 3 13.97 -4.73 -15.87
CA VAL A 3 13.18 -3.75 -15.14
C VAL A 3 11.83 -4.41 -14.88
N VAL A 4 11.49 -4.66 -13.60
CA VAL A 4 10.22 -5.29 -13.21
C VAL A 4 9.07 -4.41 -13.69
N ALA A 5 8.46 -4.79 -14.81
CA ALA A 5 7.59 -3.90 -15.58
C ALA A 5 6.15 -3.83 -15.06
N ALA A 6 5.77 -4.65 -14.08
CA ALA A 6 4.39 -4.74 -13.64
C ALA A 6 4.25 -5.15 -12.17
N LEU A 7 3.39 -4.41 -11.47
CA LEU A 7 2.81 -4.83 -10.20
C LEU A 7 1.77 -5.92 -10.45
N ALA A 8 1.64 -6.87 -9.52
CA ALA A 8 0.71 -7.97 -9.61
C ALA A 8 -0.75 -7.48 -9.56
N LYS A 9 -1.67 -8.20 -10.20
CA LYS A 9 -3.11 -7.88 -10.18
C LYS A 9 -3.73 -8.38 -8.88
N VAL A 10 -3.72 -7.54 -7.85
CA VAL A 10 -4.27 -7.83 -6.51
C VAL A 10 -5.46 -6.93 -6.18
N PHE A 11 -6.41 -7.47 -5.42
CA PHE A 11 -7.68 -6.80 -5.10
C PHE A 11 -8.03 -6.78 -3.61
N THR A 12 -7.19 -7.38 -2.79
CA THR A 12 -7.35 -7.45 -1.33
C THR A 12 -6.20 -6.71 -0.66
N VAL A 13 -6.44 -6.20 0.54
CA VAL A 13 -5.42 -5.61 1.41
C VAL A 13 -4.33 -6.65 1.68
N ARG A 14 -4.71 -7.90 1.97
CA ARG A 14 -3.76 -9.01 2.13
C ARG A 14 -2.88 -9.19 0.89
N GLY A 15 -3.47 -9.15 -0.30
CA GLY A 15 -2.72 -9.29 -1.56
C GLY A 15 -1.76 -8.12 -1.79
N VAL A 16 -2.19 -6.89 -1.48
CA VAL A 16 -1.34 -5.70 -1.54
C VAL A 16 -0.19 -5.79 -0.53
N TRP A 17 -0.45 -6.30 0.68
CA TRP A 17 0.60 -6.48 1.69
C TRP A 17 1.60 -7.58 1.33
N LYS A 18 1.13 -8.73 0.86
CA LYS A 18 1.98 -9.82 0.38
C LYS A 18 2.89 -9.38 -0.76
N GLU A 19 2.39 -8.54 -1.66
CA GLU A 19 3.24 -7.94 -2.72
C GLU A 19 4.39 -7.10 -2.16
N TRP A 20 4.16 -6.39 -1.05
CA TRP A 20 5.16 -5.56 -0.40
C TRP A 20 6.22 -6.37 0.34
N GLU A 21 5.81 -7.39 1.09
CA GLU A 21 6.68 -8.19 1.96
C GLU A 21 7.35 -9.37 1.27
N GLU A 22 6.59 -10.13 0.48
CA GLU A 22 7.04 -11.42 -0.07
C GLU A 22 7.25 -11.36 -1.59
N GLY A 23 6.50 -10.50 -2.28
CA GLY A 23 6.37 -10.53 -3.73
C GLY A 23 5.32 -11.54 -4.20
N ILE A 24 5.00 -11.49 -5.49
CA ILE A 24 3.92 -12.30 -6.09
C ILE A 24 4.34 -12.79 -7.47
N ALA A 25 3.97 -14.02 -7.82
CA ALA A 25 4.17 -14.61 -9.15
C ALA A 25 5.64 -14.57 -9.62
N GLY A 26 6.57 -14.90 -8.71
CA GLY A 26 8.01 -14.92 -9.00
C GLY A 26 8.64 -13.53 -9.13
N GLN A 27 7.88 -12.45 -8.93
CA GLN A 27 8.45 -11.11 -8.77
C GLN A 27 8.96 -10.91 -7.35
N PRO A 28 10.07 -10.19 -7.16
CA PRO A 28 10.55 -9.83 -5.84
C PRO A 28 9.55 -8.94 -5.10
N ALA A 29 9.64 -8.96 -3.77
CA ALA A 29 8.90 -8.07 -2.90
C ALA A 29 9.11 -6.59 -3.28
N VAL A 30 8.04 -5.79 -3.25
CA VAL A 30 8.14 -4.36 -3.61
C VAL A 30 9.09 -3.60 -2.68
N ARG A 31 9.20 -4.00 -1.41
CA ARG A 31 10.19 -3.43 -0.48
C ARG A 31 11.63 -3.61 -1.00
N VAL A 32 11.97 -4.79 -1.51
CA VAL A 32 13.29 -5.12 -2.06
C VAL A 32 13.54 -4.30 -3.33
N LEU A 33 12.50 -4.14 -4.16
CA LEU A 33 12.58 -3.30 -5.35
C LEU A 33 12.89 -1.84 -5.00
N GLU A 34 12.20 -1.29 -3.99
CA GLU A 34 12.43 0.07 -3.50
C GLU A 34 13.82 0.26 -2.91
N GLU A 35 14.30 -0.67 -2.10
CA GLU A 35 15.62 -0.62 -1.49
C GLU A 35 16.74 -0.72 -2.54
N THR A 36 16.56 -1.57 -3.55
CA THR A 36 17.63 -1.87 -4.53
C THR A 36 17.71 -0.84 -5.65
N TRP A 37 16.57 -0.36 -6.15
CA TRP A 37 16.51 0.49 -7.35
C TRP A 37 15.77 1.81 -7.16
N GLY A 38 15.07 2.01 -6.04
CA GLY A 38 14.21 3.17 -5.80
C GLY A 38 13.24 3.41 -6.95
N SER A 39 13.09 4.65 -7.42
CA SER A 39 12.14 4.96 -8.50
C SER A 39 12.45 4.30 -9.85
N ARG A 40 13.67 3.77 -10.06
CA ARG A 40 14.12 3.22 -11.36
C ARG A 40 13.41 1.92 -11.74
N TRP A 41 12.95 1.11 -10.79
CA TRP A 41 12.21 -0.12 -11.13
C TRP A 41 10.78 0.15 -11.61
N ARG A 42 10.29 1.39 -11.51
CA ARG A 42 8.97 1.82 -12.00
C ARG A 42 9.07 2.73 -13.24
N PRO A 43 9.53 2.23 -14.39
CA PRO A 43 9.48 3.01 -15.62
C PRO A 43 8.02 3.13 -16.07
N GLY A 44 7.56 4.36 -16.31
CA GLY A 44 6.25 4.62 -16.91
C GLY A 44 5.15 5.02 -15.93
N ASN A 45 4.22 5.81 -16.47
CA ASN A 45 3.17 6.46 -15.68
C ASN A 45 2.22 5.45 -15.01
N ARG A 46 1.84 4.38 -15.74
CA ARG A 46 0.89 3.38 -15.23
C ARG A 46 1.39 2.66 -13.98
N VAL A 47 2.66 2.26 -13.97
CA VAL A 47 3.27 1.58 -12.81
C VAL A 47 3.39 2.54 -11.63
N ARG A 48 3.77 3.80 -11.88
CA ARG A 48 3.85 4.85 -10.85
C ARG A 48 2.50 5.15 -10.22
N VAL A 49 1.44 5.28 -11.01
CA VAL A 49 0.07 5.50 -10.49
C VAL A 49 -0.38 4.33 -9.62
N GLN A 50 -0.16 3.09 -10.06
CA GLN A 50 -0.49 1.91 -9.26
C GLN A 50 0.32 1.85 -7.96
N PHE A 51 1.62 2.14 -8.03
CA PHE A 51 2.48 2.20 -6.86
C PHE A 51 2.00 3.25 -5.85
N CYS A 52 1.73 4.48 -6.30
CA CYS A 52 1.25 5.56 -5.42
C CYS A 52 -0.07 5.19 -4.73
N SER A 53 -0.98 4.51 -5.44
CA SER A 53 -2.24 4.01 -4.88
C SER A 53 -1.99 2.94 -3.80
N ARG A 54 -1.10 1.98 -4.04
CA ARG A 54 -0.78 0.90 -3.09
C ARG A 54 0.03 1.39 -1.89
N LYS A 55 0.90 2.38 -2.09
CA LYS A 55 1.70 3.01 -1.03
C LYS A 55 0.83 3.56 0.09
N VAL A 56 -0.38 4.06 -0.20
CA VAL A 56 -1.32 4.50 0.84
C VAL A 56 -1.70 3.35 1.78
N ILE A 57 -1.88 2.14 1.25
CA ILE A 57 -2.23 0.95 2.02
C ILE A 57 -1.01 0.44 2.80
N TRP A 58 0.16 0.36 2.15
CA TRP A 58 1.40 -0.05 2.81
C TRP A 58 1.77 0.89 3.96
N ASP A 59 1.78 2.20 3.72
CA ASP A 59 2.09 3.22 4.73
C ASP A 59 1.12 3.12 5.93
N GLU A 60 -0.15 2.81 5.69
CA GLU A 60 -1.16 2.64 6.75
C GLU A 60 -0.92 1.37 7.58
N LEU A 61 -0.59 0.24 6.93
CA LEU A 61 -0.25 -1.00 7.61
C LEU A 61 1.05 -0.86 8.42
N LEU A 62 2.07 -0.22 7.85
CA LEU A 62 3.32 0.11 8.54
C LEU A 62 3.07 1.02 9.75
N ALA A 63 2.19 2.02 9.63
CA ALA A 63 1.86 2.90 10.76
C ALA A 63 1.15 2.15 11.89
N ARG A 64 0.23 1.22 11.57
CA ARG A 64 -0.48 0.41 12.57
C ARG A 64 0.45 -0.58 13.26
N THR A 65 1.30 -1.26 12.50
CA THR A 65 2.28 -2.20 13.06
C THR A 65 3.32 -1.49 13.93
N ALA A 66 3.78 -0.30 13.51
CA ALA A 66 4.65 0.55 14.33
C ALA A 66 3.98 1.01 15.65
N SER A 67 2.66 1.09 15.71
CA SER A 67 1.92 1.38 16.95
C SER A 67 1.74 0.16 17.88
N GLY A 68 2.38 -0.98 17.55
CA GLY A 68 2.32 -2.21 18.33
C GLY A 68 1.17 -3.16 17.95
N LYS A 69 0.45 -2.87 16.87
CA LYS A 69 -0.64 -3.74 16.40
C LYS A 69 -0.08 -4.94 15.64
N ASN A 70 -0.72 -6.10 15.80
CA ASN A 70 -0.40 -7.27 14.99
C ASN A 70 -0.75 -7.01 13.50
N GLU A 71 0.06 -7.57 12.60
CA GLU A 71 -0.13 -7.45 11.15
C GLU A 71 -1.50 -8.00 10.69
N GLU A 72 -1.89 -9.19 11.17
CA GLU A 72 -3.16 -9.84 10.83
C GLU A 72 -4.34 -8.96 11.25
N GLU A 73 -4.27 -8.39 12.45
CA GLU A 73 -5.29 -7.49 12.96
C GLU A 73 -5.37 -6.20 12.13
N ALA A 74 -4.23 -5.62 11.76
CA ALA A 74 -4.19 -4.42 10.93
C ALA A 74 -4.80 -4.69 9.53
N ILE A 75 -4.51 -5.84 8.94
CA ILE A 75 -5.07 -6.25 7.66
C ILE A 75 -6.58 -6.50 7.78
N ALA A 76 -7.02 -7.22 8.82
CA ALA A 76 -8.43 -7.49 9.06
C ALA A 76 -9.25 -6.19 9.24
N GLU A 77 -8.70 -5.20 9.96
CA GLU A 77 -9.37 -3.90 10.11
C GLU A 77 -9.47 -3.12 8.81
N LEU A 78 -8.42 -3.13 7.98
CA LEU A 78 -8.48 -2.46 6.68
C LEU A 78 -9.44 -3.16 5.71
N GLU A 79 -9.55 -4.50 5.78
CA GLU A 79 -10.56 -5.25 5.02
C GLU A 79 -11.98 -4.95 5.52
N LEU A 80 -12.17 -4.86 6.83
CA LEU A 80 -13.45 -4.45 7.42
C LEU A 80 -13.83 -3.02 6.99
N LEU A 81 -12.87 -2.09 7.00
CA LEU A 81 -13.06 -0.72 6.51
C LEU A 81 -13.38 -0.66 5.02
N ARG A 82 -12.76 -1.53 4.22
CA ARG A 82 -13.07 -1.69 2.81
C ARG A 82 -14.53 -2.13 2.63
N ALA A 83 -15.06 -2.95 3.54
CA ALA A 83 -16.45 -3.42 3.57
C ALA A 83 -16.87 -4.02 2.22
N GLY A 84 -16.01 -4.86 1.63
CA GLY A 84 -16.24 -5.49 0.32
C GLY A 84 -16.10 -4.57 -0.90
N ARG A 85 -15.94 -3.25 -0.73
CA ARG A 85 -15.76 -2.29 -1.84
C ARG A 85 -14.42 -2.47 -2.54
N ILE A 86 -14.26 -1.91 -3.73
CA ILE A 86 -12.97 -1.94 -4.45
C ILE A 86 -11.86 -1.18 -3.69
N LEU A 87 -10.60 -1.59 -3.87
CA LEU A 87 -9.45 -0.98 -3.16
C LEU A 87 -9.35 0.53 -3.33
N ASN A 88 -9.72 1.08 -4.49
CA ASN A 88 -9.70 2.53 -4.71
C ASN A 88 -10.59 3.27 -3.69
N ARG A 89 -11.73 2.71 -3.29
CA ARG A 89 -12.59 3.30 -2.27
C ARG A 89 -11.93 3.28 -0.89
N LEU A 90 -11.21 2.22 -0.55
CA LEU A 90 -10.41 2.16 0.68
C LEU A 90 -9.31 3.24 0.66
N ILE A 91 -8.61 3.40 -0.47
CA ILE A 91 -7.55 4.42 -0.62
C ILE A 91 -8.13 5.83 -0.44
N ASP A 92 -9.26 6.13 -1.05
CA ASP A 92 -9.92 7.43 -0.90
C ASP A 92 -10.34 7.69 0.54
N GLU A 93 -10.90 6.68 1.22
CA GLU A 93 -11.26 6.74 2.63
C GLU A 93 -10.05 7.00 3.53
N LEU A 94 -8.93 6.29 3.31
CA LEU A 94 -7.68 6.50 4.06
C LEU A 94 -7.12 7.91 3.84
N LYS A 95 -7.14 8.42 2.60
CA LYS A 95 -6.73 9.80 2.30
C LYS A 95 -7.64 10.83 2.97
N GLN A 96 -8.95 10.59 2.99
CA GLN A 96 -9.89 11.47 3.69
C GLN A 96 -9.64 11.48 5.20
N ARG A 97 -9.42 10.32 5.81
CA ARG A 97 -9.10 10.21 7.24
C ARG A 97 -7.82 10.92 7.61
N ARG A 98 -6.75 10.76 6.82
CA ARG A 98 -5.48 11.46 7.05
C ARG A 98 -5.66 12.98 6.98
N ARG A 99 -6.43 13.50 6.01
CA ARG A 99 -6.77 14.93 5.93
C ARG A 99 -7.59 15.41 7.13
N ARG A 100 -8.58 14.64 7.60
CA ARG A 100 -9.37 14.98 8.79
C ARG A 100 -8.52 14.97 10.06
N GLY A 101 -7.61 14.00 10.20
CA GLY A 101 -6.66 13.94 11.31
C GLY A 101 -5.70 15.14 11.31
N GLN A 102 -5.13 15.48 10.15
CA GLN A 102 -4.26 16.65 10.00
C GLN A 102 -4.99 17.97 10.25
N ALA A 103 -6.23 18.13 9.77
CA ALA A 103 -7.07 19.30 10.06
C ALA A 103 -7.43 19.43 11.55
N ARG A 104 -7.38 18.33 12.31
CA ARG A 104 -7.63 18.32 13.76
C ARG A 104 -6.41 18.72 14.59
N TYR A 105 -5.20 18.61 14.02
CA TYR A 105 -3.92 18.98 14.64
C TYR A 105 -3.31 20.27 14.10
N GLY A 106 -3.76 20.76 12.93
CA GLY A 106 -3.31 22.00 12.33
C GLY A 106 -4.38 23.07 12.42
N TYR A 107 -4.39 23.82 13.53
CA TYR A 107 -4.66 25.26 13.66
C TYR A 107 -4.60 25.62 15.15
N ARG A 108 -3.39 25.94 15.61
CA ARG A 108 -3.15 26.90 16.69
C ARG A 108 -1.78 27.53 16.49
#